data_AF-A0A4V1RGB7-F1
#
_entry.id   AF-A0A4V1RGB7-F1
#
_cell.length_a   1.000
_cell.length_b   1.000
_cell.length_c   1.000
_cell.angle_alpha   90.00
_cell.angle_beta   90.00
_cell.angle_gamma   90.00
#
_symmetry.space_group_name_H-M   'P 1'
#
loop_
_entity.id
_entity.type
_entity.pdbx_description
1 polymer ?
#
loop_
_entity_poly.entity_id
_entity_poly.type
_entity_poly.pdbx_seq_one_letter_code
_entity_poly.pdbx_strand_id
1 'polypeptide(L)'
;MIDFGNFYSLIAKNHLSHWLETLPAQIANWQREQQHGLFKQWSNAVEFLPEIKPYRLDLLHSVTAESEEPLSAGQIKRIETLMRNLMPWR
;
A
#
# COMPACT_ATOMS: atom_id res chain seq x y z
N MET A 1 -2.31 1.84 11.06
CA MET A 1 -1.66 0.51 11.17
C MET A 1 -2.47 -0.46 10.35
N ILE A 2 -1.82 -1.23 9.46
CA ILE A 2 -2.51 -2.18 8.58
C ILE A 2 -3.25 -3.21 9.44
N ASP A 3 -4.55 -3.39 9.19
CA ASP A 3 -5.37 -4.41 9.86
C ASP A 3 -5.34 -5.70 9.05
N PHE A 4 -4.88 -6.78 9.69
CA PHE A 4 -4.79 -8.11 9.08
C PHE A 4 -5.93 -9.05 9.47
N GLY A 5 -6.90 -8.62 10.29
CA GLY A 5 -8.00 -9.47 10.77
C GLY A 5 -8.84 -10.11 9.66
N ASN A 6 -9.14 -9.34 8.61
CA ASN A 6 -9.84 -9.85 7.43
C ASN A 6 -9.01 -10.91 6.68
N PHE A 7 -7.70 -10.68 6.54
CA PHE A 7 -6.80 -11.64 5.91
C PHE A 7 -6.71 -12.94 6.71
N TYR A 8 -6.56 -12.86 8.04
CA TYR A 8 -6.56 -14.03 8.91
C TYR A 8 -7.85 -14.84 8.80
N SER A 9 -9.00 -14.16 8.72
CA SER A 9 -10.30 -14.80 8.53
C SER A 9 -10.43 -15.54 7.19
N LEU A 10 -9.80 -15.01 6.13
CA LEU A 10 -9.78 -15.64 4.81
C LEU A 10 -8.91 -16.90 4.78
N ILE A 11 -7.70 -16.84 5.34
CA ILE A 11 -6.77 -17.98 5.31
C ILE A 11 -7.16 -19.10 6.27
N ALA A 12 -7.92 -18.78 7.33
CA ALA A 12 -8.41 -19.77 8.30
C ALA A 12 -9.22 -20.91 7.66
N LYS A 13 -9.85 -20.67 6.50
CA LYS A 13 -10.79 -21.60 5.85
C LYS A 13 -10.20 -22.39 4.70
N ASN A 14 -8.88 -22.34 4.48
CA ASN A 14 -8.24 -23.04 3.37
C ASN A 14 -6.87 -23.63 3.76
N HIS A 15 -6.14 -24.17 2.78
CA HIS A 15 -4.84 -24.82 2.98
C HIS A 15 -3.76 -23.92 3.62
N LEU A 16 -3.96 -22.61 3.65
CA LEU A 16 -3.08 -21.63 4.29
C LEU A 16 -3.33 -21.47 5.80
N SER A 17 -4.29 -22.18 6.39
CA SER A 17 -4.65 -22.03 7.81
C SER A 17 -3.48 -22.24 8.77
N HIS A 18 -2.53 -23.12 8.43
CA HIS A 18 -1.31 -23.36 9.20
C HIS A 18 -0.45 -22.10 9.42
N TRP A 19 -0.56 -21.09 8.55
CA TRP A 19 0.14 -19.82 8.74
C TRP A 19 -0.37 -19.03 9.95
N LEU A 20 -1.58 -19.28 10.44
CA LEU A 20 -2.11 -18.61 11.63
C LEU A 20 -1.33 -18.96 12.91
N GLU A 21 -0.57 -20.06 12.90
CA GLU A 21 0.26 -20.48 14.03
C GLU A 21 1.51 -19.59 14.20
N THR A 22 1.98 -18.94 13.13
CA THR A 22 3.28 -18.24 13.13
C THR A 22 3.21 -16.81 12.60
N LEU A 23 2.41 -16.57 11.56
CA LEU A 23 2.35 -15.28 10.85
C LEU A 23 1.90 -14.11 11.74
N PRO A 24 0.88 -14.22 12.61
CA PRO A 24 0.48 -13.10 13.47
C PRO A 24 1.60 -12.65 14.41
N ALA A 25 2.33 -13.59 15.01
CA ALA A 25 3.46 -13.30 15.89
C ALA A 25 4.62 -12.66 15.13
N GLN A 26 4.93 -13.14 13.91
CA GLN A 26 5.96 -12.57 13.05
C GLN A 26 5.64 -11.12 12.63
N ILE A 27 4.40 -10.85 12.22
CA ILE A 27 3.94 -9.50 11.85
C ILE A 27 4.02 -8.57 13.06
N ALA A 28 3.53 -9.00 14.23
CA ALA A 28 3.59 -8.21 15.46
C ALA A 28 5.04 -7.91 15.87
N ASN A 29 5.96 -8.87 15.66
CA ASN A 29 7.37 -8.65 15.92
C ASN A 29 7.98 -7.62 14.96
N TRP A 30 7.74 -7.79 13.65
CA TRP A 30 8.18 -6.84 12.64
C TRP A 30 7.65 -5.42 12.90
N GLN A 31 6.39 -5.27 13.27
CA GLN A 31 5.79 -3.97 13.58
C GLN A 31 6.46 -3.26 14.77
N ARG A 32 6.95 -4.02 15.75
CA ARG A 32 7.63 -3.46 16.93
C ARG A 32 9.11 -3.17 16.68
N GLU A 33 9.80 -4.06 15.99
CA GLU A 33 11.27 -4.08 15.95
C GLU A 33 11.86 -3.53 14.66
N GLN A 34 11.12 -3.53 13.55
CA GLN A 34 11.66 -3.26 12.20
C GLN A 34 11.14 -1.98 11.56
N GLN A 35 10.65 -1.03 12.36
CA GLN A 35 10.36 0.33 11.89
C GLN A 35 11.68 1.10 11.71
N HIS A 36 12.44 0.76 10.67
CA HIS A 36 13.61 1.52 10.24
C HIS A 36 13.23 3.00 10.03
N GLY A 37 14.17 3.93 10.25
CA GLY A 37 13.91 5.38 10.24
C GLY A 37 13.25 5.93 8.98
N LEU A 38 13.39 5.26 7.83
CA LEU A 38 12.74 5.63 6.56
C LEU A 38 11.27 5.20 6.48
N PHE A 39 10.81 4.27 7.32
CA PHE A 39 9.43 3.79 7.33
C PHE A 39 8.44 4.94 7.53
N LYS A 40 8.73 5.87 8.45
CA LYS A 40 7.89 7.04 8.68
C LYS A 40 7.80 7.94 7.44
N GLN A 41 8.91 8.12 6.73
CA GLN A 41 8.95 8.91 5.49
C GLN A 41 8.11 8.25 4.39
N TRP A 42 8.23 6.93 4.21
CA TRP A 42 7.47 6.18 3.21
C TRP A 42 5.98 6.11 3.57
N SER A 43 5.65 5.85 4.84
CA SER A 43 4.27 5.84 5.34
C SER A 43 3.61 7.19 5.10
N ASN A 44 4.28 8.29 5.47
CA ASN A 44 3.79 9.64 5.21
C ASN A 44 3.61 9.89 3.71
N ALA A 45 4.55 9.45 2.87
CA ALA A 45 4.42 9.63 1.43
C ALA A 45 3.15 8.97 0.88
N VAL A 46 2.80 7.78 1.37
CA VAL A 46 1.55 7.07 1.03
C VAL A 46 0.32 7.76 1.62
N GLU A 47 0.35 8.13 2.90
CA GLU A 47 -0.77 8.82 3.58
C GLU A 47 -1.11 10.18 2.96
N PHE A 48 -0.10 10.91 2.44
CA PHE A 48 -0.30 12.21 1.82
C PHE A 48 -0.67 12.15 0.34
N LEU A 49 -0.72 10.96 -0.27
CA LEU A 49 -1.25 10.82 -1.62
C LEU A 49 -2.70 11.29 -1.65
N PRO A 50 -3.10 12.03 -2.70
CA PRO A 50 -4.50 12.40 -2.85
C PRO A 50 -5.35 11.14 -3.04
N GLU A 51 -6.47 11.07 -2.33
CA GLU A 51 -7.48 10.05 -2.57
C GLU A 51 -8.15 10.35 -3.92
N ILE A 52 -7.78 9.57 -4.95
CA ILE A 52 -8.32 9.69 -6.30
C ILE A 52 -9.02 8.38 -6.62
N LYS A 53 -10.33 8.44 -6.82
CA LYS A 53 -11.07 7.31 -7.36
C LYS A 53 -10.92 7.29 -8.88
N PRO A 54 -10.31 6.25 -9.47
CA PRO A 54 -10.17 6.19 -10.91
C PRO A 54 -11.55 6.02 -11.57
N TYR A 55 -11.74 6.69 -12.70
CA TYR A 55 -12.86 6.46 -13.60
C TYR A 55 -12.71 5.11 -14.31
N ARG A 56 -11.47 4.81 -14.74
CA ARG A 56 -11.11 3.54 -15.34
C ARG A 56 -9.84 2.99 -14.72
N LEU A 57 -9.85 1.69 -14.44
CA LEU A 57 -8.72 0.95 -13.90
C LEU A 57 -8.47 -0.28 -14.77
N ASP A 58 -7.29 -0.34 -15.39
CA ASP A 58 -6.78 -1.55 -16.05
C ASP A 58 -5.70 -2.15 -15.14
N LEU A 59 -5.94 -3.38 -14.70
CA LEU A 59 -4.98 -4.24 -13.97
C LEU A 59 -4.71 -5.56 -14.73
N LEU A 60 -5.32 -5.73 -15.90
CA LEU A 60 -5.23 -6.95 -16.71
C LEU A 60 -4.10 -6.83 -17.74
N HIS A 61 -4.01 -5.70 -18.44
CA HIS A 61 -3.01 -5.46 -19.48
C HIS A 61 -1.89 -4.53 -19.02
N SER A 62 -2.14 -3.68 -18.03
CA SER A 62 -1.19 -2.74 -17.45
C SER A 62 -1.55 -2.44 -15.99
N VAL A 63 -0.78 -1.59 -15.31
CA VAL A 63 -1.17 -0.97 -14.04
C VAL A 63 -1.49 0.49 -14.33
N THR A 64 -2.71 0.74 -14.81
CA THR A 64 -3.13 2.07 -15.29
C THR A 64 -4.44 2.51 -14.67
N ALA A 65 -4.44 3.72 -14.12
CA ALA A 65 -5.60 4.38 -13.55
C ALA A 65 -5.84 5.71 -14.28
N GLU A 66 -7.06 5.91 -14.78
CA GLU A 66 -7.46 7.11 -15.51
C GLU A 66 -8.47 7.91 -14.69
N SER A 67 -8.35 9.23 -14.70
CA SER A 67 -9.34 10.15 -14.15
C SER A 67 -10.33 10.58 -15.25
N GLU A 68 -11.59 10.81 -14.88
CA GLU A 68 -12.62 11.30 -15.81
C GLU A 68 -12.27 12.69 -16.35
N GLU A 69 -11.84 13.58 -15.44
CA GLU A 69 -11.29 14.88 -15.77
C GLU A 69 -9.76 14.88 -15.62
N PRO A 70 -9.01 15.61 -16.47
CA PRO A 70 -7.56 15.72 -16.31
C PRO A 70 -7.16 16.29 -14.94
N LEU A 71 -6.20 15.65 -14.28
CA LEU A 71 -5.61 16.19 -13.06
C LEU A 71 -4.92 17.52 -13.35
N SER A 72 -5.06 18.48 -12.43
CA SER A 72 -4.35 19.76 -12.53
C SER A 72 -2.84 19.56 -12.45
N ALA A 73 -2.07 20.47 -13.06
CA ALA A 73 -0.60 20.43 -13.02
C ALA A 73 -0.05 20.39 -11.58
N GLY A 74 -0.71 21.07 -10.63
CA GLY A 74 -0.34 21.05 -9.22
C GLY A 74 -0.55 19.67 -8.57
N GLN A 75 -1.66 18.99 -8.87
CA GLN A 75 -1.92 17.63 -8.38
C GLN A 75 -0.90 16.63 -8.94
N ILE A 76 -0.63 16.70 -10.25
CA ILE A 76 0.38 15.84 -10.91
C ILE A 76 1.74 16.03 -10.24
N LYS A 77 2.20 17.28 -10.06
CA LYS A 77 3.48 17.58 -9.42
C LYS A 77 3.56 17.06 -7.98
N ARG A 78 2.45 17.17 -7.22
CA ARG A 78 2.37 16.64 -5.85
C ARG A 78 2.48 15.12 -5.83
N ILE A 79 1.73 14.42 -6.69
CA ILE A 79 1.78 12.96 -6.80
C ILE A 79 3.19 12.52 -7.18
N GLU A 80 3.81 13.14 -8.19
CA GLU A 80 5.16 12.82 -8.62
C GLU A 80 6.18 12.99 -7.48
N THR A 81 6.10 14.09 -6.74
CA THR A 81 7.00 14.34 -5.60
C THR A 81 6.86 13.27 -4.52
N LEU A 82 5.64 12.86 -4.19
CA LEU A 82 5.39 11.81 -3.20
C LEU A 82 5.87 10.44 -3.70
N MET A 83 5.64 10.12 -4.98
CA MET A 83 6.13 8.88 -5.61
C MET A 83 7.65 8.81 -5.65
N ARG A 84 8.34 9.95 -5.82
CA ARG A 84 9.80 10.02 -5.76
C ARG A 84 10.37 9.69 -4.38
N ASN A 85 9.63 9.97 -3.30
CA ASN A 85 10.05 9.59 -1.95
C ASN A 85 10.05 8.06 -1.72
N LEU A 86 9.39 7.31 -2.59
CA LEU A 86 9.32 5.84 -2.56
C LEU A 86 10.35 5.19 -3.50
N MET A 87 11.21 5.97 -4.16
CA MET A 87 12.32 5.44 -4.94
C MET A 87 13.34 4.68 -4.06
N PRO A 88 14.06 3.70 -4.62
CA PRO A 88 14.03 3.28 -6.03
C PRO A 88 12.84 2.36 -6.35
N TRP A 89 12.16 2.64 -7.46
CA TRP A 89 11.20 1.70 -8.07
C TRP A 89 11.99 0.69 -8.92
N ARG A 90 11.71 -0.60 -8.77
CA ARG A 90 12.38 -1.69 -9.48
C ARG A 90 11.47 -2.28 -10.55
#